data_AF-A0A317HPG7-F1
#
_entry.id   AF-A0A317HPG7-F1
#
_cell.length_a   1.000
_cell.length_b   1.000
_cell.length_c   1.000
_cell.angle_alpha   90.00
_cell.angle_beta   90.00
_cell.angle_gamma   90.00
#
_symmetry.space_group_name_H-M   'P 1'
#
loop_
_entity.id
_entity.type
_entity.pdbx_description
1 polymer ?
#
loop_
_entity_poly.entity_id
_entity_poly.type
_entity_poly.pdbx_seq_one_letter_code
_entity_poly.pdbx_strand_id
1 'polypeptide(L)'
;MRAHERTILLTLAIVLAAALSRPAGQRPDAPGPAERRWTHPRTPWGDPNLEGVWTTDNNFSIPLERPLEVADKIFLDGKELEEALAARAKTIAAVETGGTVGAGPPHWYENLTARSPRSSLIIDPP
;
A
#
# COMPACT_ATOMS: atom_id res chain seq x y z
N MET A 1 40.61 -57.19 10.98
CA MET A 1 40.72 -55.78 10.56
C MET A 1 39.74 -55.35 9.45
N ARG A 2 39.11 -56.25 8.66
CA ARG A 2 38.27 -55.87 7.49
C ARG A 2 36.79 -55.50 7.76
N ALA A 3 36.31 -55.61 9.00
CA ALA A 3 34.90 -55.35 9.35
C ALA A 3 34.65 -53.87 9.71
N HIS A 4 35.58 -53.26 10.45
CA HIS A 4 35.46 -51.87 10.92
C HIS A 4 35.60 -50.85 9.77
N GLU A 5 36.41 -51.15 8.76
CA GLU A 5 36.57 -50.31 7.56
C GLU A 5 35.28 -50.21 6.74
N ARG A 6 34.52 -51.30 6.63
CA ARG A 6 33.24 -51.34 5.91
C ARG A 6 32.16 -50.54 6.64
N THR A 7 32.13 -50.61 7.97
CA THR A 7 31.20 -49.83 8.80
C THR A 7 31.49 -48.34 8.71
N ILE A 8 32.77 -47.94 8.74
CA ILE A 8 33.19 -46.53 8.64
C ILE A 8 32.84 -45.95 7.26
N LEU A 9 33.07 -46.70 6.18
CA LEU A 9 32.72 -46.28 4.82
C LEU A 9 31.20 -46.15 4.61
N LEU A 10 30.41 -47.05 5.21
CA LEU A 10 28.95 -46.98 5.15
C LEU A 10 28.39 -45.78 5.93
N THR A 11 28.94 -45.47 7.12
CA THR A 11 28.52 -44.28 7.88
C THR A 11 28.89 -42.98 7.17
N LEU A 12 30.06 -42.93 6.52
CA LEU A 12 30.49 -41.74 5.78
C LEU A 12 29.62 -41.50 4.54
N ALA A 13 29.22 -42.57 3.84
CA ALA A 13 28.32 -42.49 2.69
C ALA A 13 26.92 -41.98 3.07
N ILE A 14 26.39 -42.38 4.24
CA ILE A 14 25.07 -41.95 4.72
C ILE A 14 25.08 -40.47 5.14
N VAL A 15 26.15 -40.01 5.80
CA VAL A 15 26.31 -38.59 6.18
C VAL A 15 26.47 -37.70 4.94
N LEU A 16 27.18 -38.19 3.91
CA LEU A 16 27.33 -37.46 2.65
C LEU A 16 26.01 -37.38 1.86
N ALA A 17 25.21 -38.44 1.86
CA ALA A 17 23.90 -38.46 1.22
C ALA A 17 22.90 -37.51 1.90
N ALA A 18 22.92 -37.42 3.24
CA ALA A 18 22.07 -36.49 3.98
C ALA A 18 22.44 -35.01 3.78
N ALA A 19 23.73 -34.71 3.55
CA ALA A 19 24.20 -33.34 3.28
C ALA A 19 23.83 -32.81 1.87
N LEU A 20 23.48 -33.70 0.95
CA LEU A 20 23.06 -33.37 -0.42
C LEU A 20 21.53 -33.22 -0.56
N SER A 21 20.74 -33.65 0.43
CA SER A 21 19.29 -33.46 0.46
C SER A 21 18.94 -32.03 0.87
N ARG A 22 18.84 -31.13 -0.11
CA ARG A 22 18.19 -29.82 0.09
C ARG A 22 16.67 -30.05 0.27
N PRO A 23 16.04 -29.59 1.36
CA PRO A 23 14.58 -29.65 1.48
C PRO A 23 13.95 -28.85 0.34
N ALA A 24 13.03 -29.49 -0.39
CA ALA A 24 12.21 -28.84 -1.41
C ALA A 24 11.33 -27.78 -0.73
N GLY A 25 11.78 -26.52 -0.73
CA GLY A 25 11.10 -25.43 -0.04
C GLY A 25 11.96 -24.17 0.14
N GLN A 26 13.29 -24.29 0.14
CA GLN A 26 14.18 -23.12 0.16
C GLN A 26 14.48 -22.65 -1.27
N ARG A 27 13.47 -22.12 -1.93
CA ARG A 27 13.70 -21.23 -3.08
C ARG A 27 14.30 -19.95 -2.47
N PRO A 28 15.47 -19.46 -2.91
CA PRO A 28 15.86 -18.10 -2.59
C PRO A 28 14.70 -17.21 -3.02
N ASP A 29 14.22 -16.36 -2.11
CA ASP A 29 13.25 -15.33 -2.47
C ASP A 29 13.82 -14.61 -3.70
N ALA A 30 13.07 -14.65 -4.80
CA ALA A 30 13.43 -13.87 -5.97
C ALA A 30 13.57 -12.42 -5.47
N PRO A 31 14.65 -11.70 -5.82
CA PRO A 31 14.74 -10.30 -5.46
C PRO A 31 13.45 -9.62 -5.89
N GLY A 32 12.69 -9.11 -4.92
CA GLY A 32 11.55 -8.26 -5.21
C GLY A 32 12.01 -7.14 -6.15
N PRO A 33 11.12 -6.61 -7.01
CA PRO A 33 11.49 -5.52 -7.91
C PRO A 33 12.25 -4.46 -7.11
N ALA A 34 13.47 -4.15 -7.55
CA ALA A 34 14.33 -3.21 -6.87
C ALA A 34 13.53 -1.93 -6.60
N GLU A 35 13.34 -1.60 -5.33
CA GLU A 35 12.66 -0.37 -4.94
C GLU A 35 13.43 0.77 -5.59
N ARG A 36 12.78 1.46 -6.55
CA ARG A 36 13.37 2.68 -7.11
C ARG A 36 13.44 3.67 -5.97
N ARG A 37 14.65 3.85 -5.42
CA ARG A 37 14.91 4.85 -4.40
C ARG A 37 14.59 6.21 -5.00
N TRP A 38 13.50 6.81 -4.54
CA TRP A 38 13.07 8.12 -4.99
C TRP A 38 14.17 9.14 -4.70
N THR A 39 14.55 9.93 -5.70
CA THR A 39 15.52 11.02 -5.56
C THR A 39 14.78 12.33 -5.77
N HIS A 40 14.84 13.22 -4.77
CA HIS A 40 14.16 14.52 -4.89
C HIS A 40 14.76 15.33 -6.05
N PRO A 41 13.91 15.89 -6.94
CA PRO A 41 14.37 16.82 -7.96
C PRO A 41 15.02 18.04 -7.28
N ARG A 42 16.03 18.60 -7.94
CA ARG A 42 16.74 19.78 -7.45
C ARG A 42 16.62 20.93 -8.44
N THR A 43 16.66 22.15 -7.93
CA THR A 43 16.77 23.37 -8.74
C THR A 43 18.18 23.47 -9.35
N PRO A 44 18.41 24.33 -10.36
CA PRO A 44 19.74 24.56 -10.92
C PRO A 44 20.80 25.04 -9.90
N TRP A 45 20.37 25.62 -8.78
CA TRP A 45 21.22 26.08 -7.68
C TRP A 45 21.37 25.06 -6.54
N GLY A 46 20.82 23.84 -6.69
CA GLY A 46 21.10 22.70 -5.81
C GLY A 46 20.08 22.47 -4.68
N ASP A 47 19.12 23.36 -4.48
CA ASP A 47 18.06 23.20 -3.48
C ASP A 47 17.01 22.16 -3.92
N PRO A 48 16.26 21.55 -2.99
CA PRO A 48 15.11 20.71 -3.35
C PRO A 48 14.10 21.50 -4.18
N ASN A 49 13.71 20.96 -5.33
CA ASN A 49 12.64 21.53 -6.12
C ASN A 49 11.28 21.09 -5.55
N LEU A 50 10.55 22.05 -4.98
CA LEU A 50 9.20 21.86 -4.40
C LEU A 50 8.09 22.41 -5.31
N GLU A 51 8.43 22.81 -6.53
CA GLU A 51 7.44 23.23 -7.52
C GLU A 51 6.49 22.09 -7.88
N GLY A 52 5.25 22.43 -8.17
CA GLY A 52 4.23 21.47 -8.54
C GLY A 52 2.83 21.96 -8.20
N VAL A 53 1.85 21.11 -8.49
CA VAL A 53 0.45 21.34 -8.11
C VAL A 53 0.21 20.68 -6.76
N TRP A 54 0.00 21.49 -5.75
CA TRP A 54 -0.34 21.06 -4.39
C TRP A 54 -1.82 21.29 -4.13
N THR A 55 -2.67 20.40 -4.67
CA THR A 55 -4.14 20.51 -4.54
C THR A 55 -4.70 19.50 -3.52
N THR A 56 -5.78 19.89 -2.86
CA THR A 56 -6.60 19.03 -2.01
C THR A 56 -7.97 18.72 -2.62
N ASP A 57 -8.20 19.04 -3.89
CA ASP A 57 -9.53 18.91 -4.52
C ASP A 57 -10.05 17.47 -4.46
N ASN A 58 -9.16 16.49 -4.61
CA ASN A 58 -9.55 15.08 -4.54
C ASN A 58 -9.66 14.54 -3.10
N ASN A 59 -9.40 15.36 -2.08
CA ASN A 59 -9.42 14.92 -0.67
C ASN A 59 -10.77 15.10 0.02
N PHE A 60 -11.75 15.70 -0.67
CA PHE A 60 -13.08 15.89 -0.12
C PHE A 60 -13.74 14.54 0.21
N SER A 61 -14.52 14.51 1.29
CA SER A 61 -15.25 13.34 1.81
C SER A 61 -14.41 12.14 2.29
N ILE A 62 -13.08 12.18 2.18
CA ILE A 62 -12.23 11.13 2.76
C ILE A 62 -12.40 11.15 4.29
N PRO A 63 -12.60 9.98 4.94
CA PRO A 63 -12.62 9.89 6.40
C PRO A 63 -11.34 10.45 7.03
N LEU A 64 -11.47 11.13 8.17
CA LEU A 64 -10.30 11.61 8.92
C LEU A 64 -9.44 10.42 9.37
N GLU A 65 -10.07 9.50 10.10
CA GLU A 65 -9.49 8.25 10.58
C GLU A 65 -9.87 7.09 9.66
N ARG A 66 -9.02 6.05 9.62
CA ARG A 66 -9.24 4.90 8.76
C ARG A 66 -10.34 4.00 9.34
N PRO A 67 -11.37 3.65 8.56
CA PRO A 67 -12.37 2.68 9.00
C PRO A 67 -11.73 1.32 9.33
N LEU A 68 -12.27 0.63 10.34
CA LEU A 68 -11.72 -0.63 10.84
C LEU A 68 -11.71 -1.72 9.77
N GLU A 69 -12.69 -1.72 8.87
CA GLU A 69 -12.86 -2.69 7.80
C GLU A 69 -11.69 -2.65 6.79
N VAL A 70 -10.97 -1.54 6.72
CA VAL A 70 -9.86 -1.30 5.79
C VAL A 70 -8.60 -0.80 6.52
N ALA A 71 -8.46 -1.08 7.83
CA ALA A 71 -7.41 -0.53 8.69
C ALA A 71 -5.97 -0.73 8.17
N ASP A 72 -5.73 -1.86 7.50
CA ASP A 72 -4.41 -2.22 6.96
C ASP A 72 -4.14 -1.65 5.56
N LYS A 73 -5.10 -0.91 4.98
CA LYS A 73 -5.05 -0.43 3.59
C LYS A 73 -4.98 1.09 3.53
N ILE A 74 -3.88 1.62 3.02
CA ILE A 74 -3.72 3.06 2.76
C ILE A 74 -4.55 3.48 1.54
N PHE A 75 -4.59 2.62 0.52
CA PHE A 75 -5.35 2.83 -0.71
C PHE A 75 -6.35 1.68 -0.89
N LEU A 76 -7.55 2.05 -1.31
CA LEU A 76 -8.63 1.14 -1.63
C LEU A 76 -8.63 0.84 -3.13
N ASP A 77 -9.05 -0.36 -3.48
CA ASP A 77 -9.23 -0.80 -4.86
C ASP A 77 -10.52 -1.60 -5.03
N GLY A 78 -10.84 -1.90 -6.29
CA GLY A 78 -11.96 -2.77 -6.66
C GLY A 78 -13.27 -2.46 -5.92
N LYS A 79 -13.83 -3.47 -5.27
CA LYS A 79 -15.12 -3.39 -4.59
C LYS A 79 -15.11 -2.45 -3.38
N GLU A 80 -14.03 -2.45 -2.61
CA GLU A 80 -13.90 -1.63 -1.40
C GLU A 80 -13.86 -0.14 -1.74
N LEU A 81 -13.18 0.21 -2.83
CA LEU A 81 -13.19 1.59 -3.33
C LEU A 81 -14.60 2.01 -3.75
N GLU A 82 -15.32 1.18 -4.51
CA GLU A 82 -16.68 1.50 -4.93
C GLU A 82 -17.65 1.63 -3.74
N GLU A 83 -17.53 0.77 -2.73
CA GLU A 83 -18.30 0.88 -1.48
C GLU A 83 -17.97 2.17 -0.72
N ALA A 84 -16.68 2.54 -0.62
CA ALA A 84 -16.26 3.78 0.00
C ALA A 84 -16.75 5.01 -0.77
N LEU A 85 -16.69 5.00 -2.11
CA LEU A 85 -17.18 6.08 -2.95
C LEU A 85 -18.71 6.22 -2.84
N ALA A 86 -19.44 5.12 -2.77
CA ALA A 86 -20.89 5.13 -2.54
C ALA A 86 -21.25 5.71 -1.16
N ALA A 87 -20.47 5.41 -0.13
CA ALA A 87 -20.65 6.01 1.20
C ALA A 87 -20.37 7.52 1.17
N ARG A 88 -19.28 7.94 0.51
CA ARG A 88 -18.86 9.34 0.35
C ARG A 88 -19.83 10.18 -0.47
N ALA A 89 -20.45 9.59 -1.50
CA ALA A 89 -21.46 10.23 -2.32
C ALA A 89 -22.65 10.74 -1.49
N LYS A 90 -22.98 10.09 -0.36
CA LYS A 90 -24.01 10.57 0.57
C LYS A 90 -23.61 11.88 1.25
N THR A 91 -22.35 11.99 1.66
CA THR A 91 -21.78 13.21 2.24
C THR A 91 -21.76 14.34 1.21
N ILE A 92 -21.35 14.04 -0.02
CA ILE A 92 -21.36 14.98 -1.15
C ILE A 92 -22.79 15.48 -1.43
N ALA A 93 -23.76 14.58 -1.55
CA ALA A 93 -25.16 14.92 -1.83
C ALA A 93 -25.80 15.77 -0.71
N ALA A 94 -25.40 15.55 0.55
CA ALA A 94 -25.84 16.39 1.66
C ALA A 94 -25.34 17.84 1.53
N VAL A 95 -24.13 18.04 0.99
CA VAL A 95 -23.57 19.38 0.72
C VAL A 95 -24.24 20.02 -0.49
N GLU A 96 -24.48 19.26 -1.56
CA GLU A 96 -25.20 19.73 -2.76
C GLU A 96 -26.64 20.19 -2.49
N THR A 97 -27.26 19.66 -1.44
CA THR A 97 -28.60 20.07 -1.01
C THR A 97 -28.56 21.17 0.06
N GLY A 98 -27.42 21.33 0.74
CA GLY A 98 -27.15 22.40 1.73
C GLY A 98 -28.03 22.35 2.97
N GLY A 99 -28.65 21.20 3.23
CA GLY A 99 -29.46 20.97 4.42
C GLY A 99 -30.58 22.00 4.59
N THR A 100 -30.75 22.51 5.83
CA THR A 100 -31.84 23.43 6.19
C THR A 100 -31.67 24.84 5.64
N VAL A 101 -30.44 25.25 5.33
CA VAL A 101 -30.12 26.61 4.85
C VAL A 101 -30.04 26.70 3.33
N GLY A 102 -30.11 25.56 2.63
CA GLY A 102 -29.97 25.46 1.18
C GLY A 102 -28.51 25.49 0.72
N ALA A 103 -28.24 24.90 -0.44
CA ALA A 103 -26.89 24.87 -1.02
C ALA A 103 -26.55 26.14 -1.79
N GLY A 104 -25.27 26.45 -1.88
CA GLY A 104 -24.75 27.43 -2.84
C GLY A 104 -24.87 26.90 -4.28
N PRO A 105 -24.68 27.77 -5.29
CA PRO A 105 -24.56 27.33 -6.67
C PRO A 105 -23.49 26.24 -6.85
N PRO A 106 -23.73 25.20 -7.67
CA PRO A 106 -22.80 24.08 -7.84
C PRO A 106 -21.36 24.48 -8.21
N HIS A 107 -21.19 25.57 -8.97
CA HIS A 107 -19.89 26.06 -9.40
C HIS A 107 -19.04 26.68 -8.27
N TRP A 108 -19.58 26.86 -7.07
CA TRP A 108 -18.80 27.24 -5.87
C TRP A 108 -18.09 26.06 -5.23
N TYR A 109 -18.49 24.83 -5.58
CA TYR A 109 -17.91 23.63 -5.02
C TYR A 109 -17.00 22.97 -6.06
N GLU A 110 -15.70 23.03 -5.82
CA GLU A 110 -14.67 22.54 -6.75
C GLU A 110 -14.37 21.04 -6.60
N ASN A 111 -14.86 20.42 -5.51
CA ASN A 111 -14.40 19.11 -5.03
C ASN A 111 -15.51 18.04 -4.86
N LEU A 112 -16.74 18.33 -5.30
CA LEU A 112 -17.87 17.38 -5.18
C LEU A 112 -17.71 16.15 -6.07
N THR A 113 -16.81 16.19 -7.05
CA THR A 113 -16.48 15.09 -7.95
C THR A 113 -15.26 14.28 -7.48
N ALA A 114 -14.77 14.51 -6.26
CA ALA A 114 -13.63 13.80 -5.70
C ALA A 114 -13.83 12.27 -5.67
N ARG A 115 -12.87 11.53 -6.20
CA ARG A 115 -12.84 10.06 -6.25
C ARG A 115 -11.48 9.49 -5.80
N SER A 116 -10.93 10.02 -4.71
CA SER A 116 -9.64 9.56 -4.19
C SER A 116 -9.68 8.12 -3.67
N PRO A 117 -8.67 7.28 -3.98
CA PRO A 117 -8.58 5.93 -3.45
C PRO A 117 -8.07 5.87 -2.00
N ARG A 118 -7.68 6.99 -1.37
CA ARG A 118 -7.19 6.95 0.02
C ARG A 118 -8.30 6.49 0.96
N SER A 119 -7.95 5.63 1.91
CA SER A 119 -8.87 5.17 2.96
C SER A 119 -9.10 6.20 4.07
N SER A 120 -8.13 7.11 4.29
CA SER A 120 -8.11 8.07 5.39
C SER A 120 -7.21 9.29 5.09
N LEU A 121 -7.45 10.40 5.81
CA LEU A 121 -6.56 11.56 5.83
C LEU A 121 -5.35 11.34 6.73
N ILE A 122 -5.54 10.69 7.89
CA ILE A 122 -4.46 10.29 8.79
C ILE A 122 -3.76 9.06 8.23
N ILE A 123 -2.46 9.18 7.96
CA ILE A 123 -1.66 8.09 7.37
C ILE A 123 -1.19 7.14 8.46
N ASP A 124 -0.58 7.69 9.51
CA ASP A 124 0.10 6.98 10.60
C ASP A 124 -0.34 7.59 11.94
N PRO A 125 -1.43 7.06 12.56
CA PRO A 125 -1.91 7.54 13.85
C PRO A 125 -0.96 7.14 14.99
N PRO A 126 -0.77 7.99 16.01
CA PRO A 126 0.12 7.72 17.16
C PRO A 126 -0.40 6.62 18.10
#